data_AF-A0A661IS46-F1
#
_entry.id   AF-A0A661IS46-F1
#
_cell.length_a   1.000
_cell.length_b   1.000
_cell.length_c   1.000
_cell.angle_alpha   90.00
_cell.angle_beta   90.00
_cell.angle_gamma   90.00
#
_symmetry.space_group_name_H-M   'P 1'
#
loop_
_entity.id
_entity.type
_entity.pdbx_description
1 polymer ?
#
loop_
_entity_poly.entity_id
_entity_poly.type
_entity_poly.pdbx_seq_one_letter_code
_entity_poly.pdbx_strand_id
1 'polypeptide(L)' 'MTNYLIIADYHMAIALDADNNSLLSYSYQDEEVNISSQGILTTVNAELGAMIESYFKIKLSDYGVALYDEAIQLETA' A
#
# COMPACT_ATOMS: atom_id res chain seq x y z
N MET A 1 8.79 0.52 -17.39
CA MET A 1 8.42 -0.61 -16.54
C MET A 1 7.84 -0.02 -15.27
N THR A 2 6.61 -0.36 -14.92
CA THR A 2 6.04 0.00 -13.62
C THR A 2 6.76 -0.81 -12.56
N ASN A 3 7.30 -0.16 -11.54
CA ASN A 3 8.02 -0.83 -10.46
C ASN A 3 7.03 -1.14 -9.32
N TYR A 4 6.76 -2.42 -9.10
CA TYR A 4 5.84 -2.89 -8.08
C TYR A 4 6.60 -3.27 -6.81
N LEU A 5 6.15 -2.75 -5.66
CA LEU A 5 6.44 -3.36 -4.37
C LEU A 5 5.45 -4.51 -4.17
N ILE A 6 5.96 -5.74 -4.20
CA ILE A 6 5.17 -6.95 -3.91
C ILE A 6 5.25 -7.26 -2.42
N ILE A 7 4.08 -7.42 -1.79
CA ILE A 7 3.95 -7.72 -0.37
C ILE A 7 3.08 -8.98 -0.27
N ALA A 8 3.74 -10.13 -0.45
CA ALA A 8 3.08 -11.42 -0.62
C ALA A 8 2.19 -11.79 0.56
N ASP A 9 2.62 -11.50 1.80
CA ASP A 9 1.84 -11.77 3.02
C ASP A 9 0.50 -11.01 3.03
N TYR A 10 0.44 -9.86 2.36
CA TYR A 10 -0.76 -9.04 2.22
C TYR A 10 -1.54 -9.34 0.93
N HIS A 11 -1.06 -10.24 0.06
CA HIS A 11 -1.63 -10.51 -1.28
C HIS A 11 -1.80 -9.23 -2.10
N MET A 12 -0.85 -8.30 -1.96
CA MET A 12 -0.92 -6.96 -2.54
C MET A 12 0.35 -6.60 -3.31
N ALA A 13 0.15 -5.81 -4.35
CA ALA A 13 1.21 -5.09 -5.04
C ALA A 13 0.90 -3.59 -5.01
N ILE A 14 1.93 -2.78 -4.75
CA ILE A 14 1.83 -1.32 -4.70
C ILE A 14 2.71 -0.72 -5.79
N ALA A 15 2.23 0.33 -6.46
CA ALA A 15 3.02 1.13 -7.39
C ALA A 15 2.64 2.61 -7.30
N LEU A 16 3.51 3.49 -7.81
CA LEU A 16 3.13 4.88 -8.08
C LEU A 16 2.37 4.97 -9.41
N ASP A 17 1.41 5.88 -9.49
CA ASP A 17 0.81 6.25 -10.78
C ASP A 17 1.85 6.91 -11.71
N ALA A 18 1.48 7.09 -12.99
CA ALA A 18 2.39 7.62 -14.00
C ALA A 18 2.89 9.04 -13.71
N ASP A 19 2.13 9.81 -12.93
CA ASP A 19 2.41 11.20 -12.59
C ASP A 19 3.09 11.35 -11.21
N ASN A 20 3.30 10.24 -10.49
CA ASN A 20 3.75 10.18 -9.10
C ASN A 20 2.89 11.02 -8.13
N ASN A 21 1.57 11.05 -8.34
CA ASN A 21 0.62 11.76 -7.48
C ASN A 21 -0.10 10.84 -6.48
N SER A 22 -0.26 9.56 -6.84
CA SER A 22 -1.02 8.60 -6.05
C SER A 22 -0.30 7.26 -5.95
N LEU A 23 -0.52 6.56 -4.84
CA LEU A 23 -0.18 5.14 -4.71
C LEU A 23 -1.36 4.30 -5.19
N LEU A 24 -1.05 3.33 -6.04
CA LEU A 24 -1.98 2.37 -6.60
C LEU A 24 -1.78 1.02 -5.91
N SER A 25 -2.89 0.36 -5.58
CA SER A 25 -2.92 -0.98 -5.03
C SER A 25 -3.51 -1.96 -6.03
N TYR A 26 -2.95 -3.16 -6.08
CA TYR A 26 -3.41 -4.27 -6.92
C TYR A 26 -3.43 -5.54 -6.07
N SER A 27 -4.31 -6.47 -6.42
CA SER A 27 -4.25 -7.84 -5.92
C SER A 27 -3.04 -8.57 -6.51
N TYR A 28 -2.34 -9.32 -5.66
CA TYR A 28 -1.23 -10.18 -6.02
C TYR A 28 -1.52 -11.62 -5.57
N GLN A 29 -1.62 -12.53 -6.52
CA GLN A 29 -1.92 -13.96 -6.30
C GLN A 29 -1.19 -14.79 -7.37
N ASP A 30 -0.82 -16.02 -7.04
CA ASP A 30 -0.17 -16.96 -7.97
C ASP A 30 1.06 -16.36 -8.69
N GLU A 31 1.86 -15.58 -7.95
CA GLU A 31 3.04 -14.86 -8.45
C GLU A 31 2.75 -13.77 -9.52
N GLU A 32 1.48 -13.44 -9.74
CA GLU A 32 1.03 -12.45 -10.72
C GLU A 32 0.34 -11.24 -10.07
N VAL A 33 0.55 -10.07 -10.69
CA VAL A 33 -0.17 -8.84 -10.34
C VAL A 33 -1.40 -8.70 -11.23
N ASN A 34 -2.59 -8.67 -10.64
CA ASN A 34 -3.83 -8.48 -11.39
C ASN A 34 -4.03 -6.99 -11.70
N ILE A 35 -3.62 -6.54 -12.89
CA ILE A 35 -3.72 -5.13 -13.31
C ILE A 35 -5.18 -4.62 -13.32
N SER A 36 -6.16 -5.50 -13.61
CA SER A 36 -7.57 -5.13 -13.61
C SER A 36 -8.15 -4.85 -12.22
N SER A 37 -7.44 -5.24 -11.15
CA SER A 37 -7.83 -4.98 -9.75
C SER A 37 -7.37 -3.62 -9.20
N GLN A 38 -6.83 -2.76 -10.06
CA GLN A 38 -6.28 -1.46 -9.65
C GLN A 38 -7.25 -0.64 -8.79
N GLY A 39 -6.74 -0.19 -7.65
CA GLY A 39 -7.36 0.80 -6.77
C GLY A 39 -6.38 1.89 -6.37
N ILE A 40 -6.88 2.98 -5.79
CA ILE A 40 -6.06 3.99 -5.14
C ILE A 40 -5.91 3.57 -3.67
N LEU A 41 -4.67 3.51 -3.20
CA LEU A 41 -4.37 3.24 -1.80
C LEU A 41 -4.69 4.48 -0.98
N THR A 42 -5.50 4.35 0.07
CA THR A 42 -5.92 5.49 0.93
C THR A 42 -5.61 5.27 2.40
N THR A 43 -5.50 4.02 2.85
CA THR A 43 -5.19 3.68 4.24
C THR A 43 -4.33 2.42 4.30
N VAL A 44 -3.37 2.39 5.21
CA VAL A 44 -2.54 1.21 5.53
C VAL A 44 -2.27 1.13 7.03
N ASN A 45 -1.94 -0.05 7.54
CA ASN A 45 -1.41 -0.17 8.90
C ASN A 45 0.04 0.36 8.96
N ALA A 46 0.57 0.53 10.17
CA ALA A 46 1.91 1.09 10.39
C ALA A 46 3.04 0.27 9.75
N GLU A 47 2.95 -1.06 9.80
CA GLU A 47 3.96 -1.97 9.23
C GLU A 47 4.02 -1.86 7.70
N LEU A 48 2.87 -2.00 7.05
CA LEU A 48 2.71 -1.85 5.61
C LEU A 48 3.15 -0.45 5.16
N GLY A 49 2.79 0.57 5.95
CA GLY A 49 3.20 1.93 5.67
C GLY A 49 4.72 2.11 5.66
N ALA A 50 5.42 1.59 6.67
CA ALA A 50 6.88 1.66 6.75
C ALA A 50 7.57 0.93 5.59
N MET A 51 7.03 -0.21 5.13
CA MET A 51 7.54 -0.92 3.95
C MET A 51 7.42 -0.06 2.68
N ILE A 52 6.26 0.58 2.46
CA ILE A 52 6.00 1.42 1.29
C ILE A 52 6.91 2.66 1.30
N GLU A 53 7.00 3.38 2.42
CA GLU A 53 7.86 4.57 2.54
C GLU A 53 9.34 4.23 2.30
N SER A 54 9.80 3.10 2.87
CA SER A 54 11.18 2.64 2.69
C SER A 54 11.48 2.25 1.24
N TYR A 55 10.55 1.59 0.54
CA TYR A 55 10.76 1.14 -0.83
C TYR A 55 10.76 2.32 -1.82
N PHE A 56 9.74 3.17 -1.77
CA PHE A 56 9.57 4.27 -2.70
C PHE A 56 10.34 5.54 -2.30
N LYS A 57 10.90 5.60 -1.09
CA LYS A 57 11.59 6.77 -0.53
C LYS A 57 10.71 8.02 -0.49
N ILE A 58 9.46 7.83 -0.06
CA ILE A 58 8.40 8.84 0.04
C ILE A 58 7.88 8.97 1.47
N LYS A 59 7.01 9.95 1.70
CA LYS A 59 6.11 10.00 2.85
C LYS A 59 4.68 9.74 2.41
N LEU A 60 3.98 8.82 3.05
CA LEU A 60 2.62 8.43 2.67
C LEU A 60 1.61 9.58 2.72
N SER A 61 1.79 10.49 3.67
CA SER A 61 0.95 11.69 3.81
C SER A 61 0.94 12.57 2.56
N ASP A 62 2.04 12.59 1.80
CA ASP A 62 2.18 13.42 0.60
C ASP A 62 1.36 12.84 -0.57
N TYR A 63 0.94 11.58 -0.45
CA TYR A 63 0.15 10.82 -1.42
C TYR A 63 -1.29 10.57 -0.94
N GLY A 64 -1.72 11.23 0.14
CA GLY A 64 -3.07 11.08 0.68
C GLY A 64 -3.34 9.73 1.37
N VAL A 65 -2.29 9.00 1.75
CA VAL A 65 -2.42 7.72 2.46
C VAL A 65 -2.34 7.93 3.96
N ALA A 66 -3.36 7.49 4.69
CA ALA A 66 -3.41 7.54 6.14
C ALA A 66 -2.84 6.25 6.77
N LEU A 67 -2.13 6.42 7.90
CA LEU A 67 -1.78 5.30 8.77
C LEU A 67 -2.93 5.05 9.74
N TYR A 68 -3.41 3.80 9.80
CA TYR A 68 -4.28 3.33 10.87
C TYR A 68 -3.47 2.53 11.88
N ASP A 69 -3.57 2.91 13.15
CA ASP A 69 -2.96 2.18 14.26
C ASP A 69 -3.99 1.19 14.80
N GLU A 70 -3.72 -0.11 14.68
CA GLU A 70 -4.59 -1.17 15.23
C GLU A 70 -4.63 -1.17 16.76
N ALA A 71 -3.84 -0.33 17.44
CA ALA A 71 -3.71 -0.28 18.90
C ALA A 71 -4.97 0.10 19.70
N ILE A 72 -6.15 0.31 19.10
CA ILE A 72 -7.37 0.60 19.86
C ILE A 72 -8.59 -0.14 19.29
N GLN A 73 -8.74 -1.45 19.57
CA GLN A 73 -10.05 -2.10 19.78
C GLN A 73 -9.93 -3.38 20.65
N LEU A 74 -9.19 -3.33 21.76
CA LEU A 74 -9.24 -4.40 22.77
C LEU A 74 -9.36 -3.87 24.20
N GLU A 75 -9.90 -2.67 24.40
CA GLU A 75 -10.41 -2.24 25.71
C GLU A 75 -11.62 -1.33 25.54
N THR A 76 -12.80 -1.92 25.36
CA THR A 76 -14.00 -1.35 25.96
C THR A 76 -14.88 -2.50 26.40
N ALA A 77 -15.15 -2.50 27.70
CA ALA A 77 -15.72 -3.53 28.55
C ALA A 77 -17.12 -4.00 28.15
#